data_AF-A0A6C0ILX5-F1
#
_entry.id   AF-A0A6C0ILX5-F1
#
_cell.length_a   1.000
_cell.length_b   1.000
_cell.length_c   1.000
_cell.angle_alpha   90.00
_cell.angle_beta   90.00
_cell.angle_gamma   90.00
#
_symmetry.space_group_name_H-M   'P 1'
#
loop_
_entity.id
_entity.type
_entity.pdbx_description
1 polymer ?
#
loop_
_entity_poly.entity_id
_entity_poly.type
_entity_poly.pdbx_seq_one_letter_code
_entity_poly.pdbx_strand_id
1 'polypeptide(L)'
;MSIMMQTAPETFNIESSDPYDETEISSLYDNSETYDGDYGWIEVGGKGDNMSIESTDQISVSNRRTKIKRAIDEMKKMDPAYNVILTKSGDKKTEFYASCAIPGAIIRDATTGIQYREDRVGSVREGLYFKVSYNGIYGNGQTLFYNGPGEYESHFGVQVDEQLKNEWTEKNRALKRQLGLM
;
A
#
# COMPACT_ATOMS: atom_id res chain seq x y z
N MET A 1 59.89 -15.09 0.26
CA MET A 1 58.81 -16.08 0.39
C MET A 1 58.37 -16.08 1.84
N SER A 2 57.19 -15.54 2.15
CA SER A 2 56.57 -15.68 3.47
C SER A 2 55.06 -15.81 3.27
N ILE A 3 54.49 -16.77 3.97
CA ILE A 3 53.21 -17.44 3.70
C ILE A 3 52.08 -16.69 4.39
N MET A 4 50.95 -16.54 3.68
CA MET A 4 49.70 -16.01 4.23
C MET A 4 49.12 -16.95 5.29
N MET A 5 48.58 -16.39 6.37
CA MET A 5 47.55 -17.06 7.17
C MET A 5 46.30 -16.18 7.18
N GLN A 6 45.23 -16.70 6.57
CA GLN A 6 43.86 -16.23 6.68
C GLN A 6 43.23 -16.82 7.95
N THR A 7 42.50 -16.02 8.71
CA THR A 7 41.61 -16.46 9.79
C THR A 7 40.17 -16.31 9.33
N ALA A 8 39.40 -17.41 9.40
CA ALA A 8 37.99 -17.47 9.05
C ALA A 8 37.08 -16.85 10.14
N PRO A 9 35.91 -16.28 9.79
CA PRO A 9 34.91 -15.89 10.77
C PRO A 9 33.91 -17.02 11.09
N GLU A 10 33.52 -17.05 12.37
CA GLU A 10 32.65 -18.00 13.04
C GLU A 10 31.20 -17.96 12.54
N THR A 11 30.57 -19.13 12.43
CA THR A 11 29.18 -19.30 12.05
C THR A 11 28.25 -19.05 13.24
N PHE A 12 27.34 -18.09 13.10
CA PHE A 12 26.29 -17.80 14.08
C PHE A 12 25.04 -18.64 13.74
N ASN A 13 24.75 -19.64 14.58
CA ASN A 13 23.49 -20.40 14.53
C ASN A 13 22.38 -19.57 15.16
N ILE A 14 21.27 -19.38 14.45
CA ILE A 14 20.02 -18.85 15.00
C ILE A 14 19.01 -19.99 15.00
N GLU A 15 18.63 -20.41 16.20
CA GLU A 15 17.59 -21.38 16.48
C GLU A 15 16.23 -20.93 15.95
N SER A 16 15.49 -21.90 15.44
CA SER A 16 14.12 -21.80 14.95
C SER A 16 13.14 -21.38 16.04
N SER A 17 12.37 -20.32 15.80
CA SER A 17 11.19 -19.96 16.57
C SER A 17 9.92 -20.50 15.92
N ASP A 18 8.98 -20.89 16.78
CA ASP A 18 7.76 -21.69 16.59
C ASP A 18 6.78 -21.33 15.44
N PRO A 19 5.95 -22.29 15.01
CA PRO A 19 4.97 -22.13 13.94
C PRO A 19 3.72 -21.34 14.38
N TYR A 20 3.40 -20.27 13.65
CA TYR A 20 2.13 -19.55 13.79
C TYR A 20 0.97 -20.35 13.18
N ASP A 21 -0.13 -20.40 13.91
CA ASP A 21 -1.42 -21.02 13.60
C ASP A 21 -2.23 -20.13 12.62
N GLU A 22 -2.59 -20.66 11.45
CA GLU A 22 -3.14 -19.92 10.30
C GLU A 22 -4.67 -19.93 10.18
N THR A 23 -5.44 -20.31 11.19
CA THR A 23 -6.88 -20.54 10.99
C THR A 23 -7.82 -19.46 11.53
N GLU A 24 -7.65 -18.16 11.27
CA GLU A 24 -8.74 -17.17 11.50
C GLU A 24 -8.68 -15.89 10.61
N ILE A 25 -8.34 -15.98 9.32
CA ILE A 25 -8.44 -14.80 8.41
C ILE A 25 -9.02 -15.19 7.04
N SER A 26 -10.24 -15.72 7.01
CA SER A 26 -10.92 -16.07 5.74
C SER A 26 -12.39 -15.62 5.64
N SER A 27 -12.80 -14.57 6.35
CA SER A 27 -14.20 -14.07 6.28
C SER A 27 -14.37 -12.55 6.17
N LEU A 28 -13.31 -11.79 5.86
CA LEU A 28 -13.40 -10.32 5.79
C LEU A 28 -13.07 -9.70 4.43
N TYR A 29 -12.98 -10.51 3.37
CA TYR A 29 -13.11 -9.99 2.01
C TYR A 29 -14.58 -10.01 1.58
N ASP A 30 -15.39 -9.16 2.22
CA ASP A 30 -16.59 -8.63 1.59
C ASP A 30 -16.20 -7.31 0.91
N ASN A 31 -15.87 -7.44 -0.36
CA ASN A 31 -15.50 -6.36 -1.23
C ASN A 31 -16.78 -5.65 -1.70
N SER A 32 -17.03 -4.45 -1.18
CA SER A 32 -17.83 -3.46 -1.92
C SER A 32 -17.38 -2.04 -1.60
N GLU A 33 -16.30 -1.60 -2.26
CA GLU A 33 -16.19 -0.20 -2.65
C GLU A 33 -17.34 0.11 -3.62
N THR A 34 -18.39 0.75 -3.13
CA THR A 34 -19.38 1.39 -3.99
C THR A 34 -18.82 2.75 -4.40
N TYR A 35 -18.29 2.80 -5.61
CA TYR A 35 -18.25 4.00 -6.45
C TYR A 35 -19.65 4.62 -6.45
N ASP A 36 -19.75 5.94 -6.21
CA ASP A 36 -20.98 6.72 -6.42
C ASP A 36 -21.29 6.78 -7.92
N GLY A 37 -21.93 5.71 -8.42
CA GLY A 37 -22.44 5.57 -9.78
C GLY A 37 -23.90 5.13 -9.70
N ASP A 38 -24.80 6.10 -9.91
CA ASP A 38 -26.25 5.97 -9.86
C ASP A 38 -26.77 4.93 -10.87
N TYR A 39 -27.20 3.75 -10.39
CA TYR A 39 -28.05 2.81 -11.11
C TYR A 39 -29.00 2.08 -10.14
N GLY A 40 -30.30 2.32 -10.28
CA GLY A 40 -31.34 1.46 -9.72
C GLY A 40 -31.55 0.20 -10.57
N TRP A 41 -31.73 -0.96 -9.93
CA TRP A 41 -32.98 -1.72 -9.82
C TRP A 41 -32.80 -2.96 -8.93
N ILE A 42 -33.92 -3.39 -8.38
CA ILE A 42 -34.16 -4.32 -7.27
C ILE A 42 -34.43 -5.73 -7.82
N GLU A 43 -34.01 -6.79 -7.11
CA GLU A 43 -34.84 -7.93 -6.62
C GLU A 43 -33.95 -9.09 -6.14
N VAL A 44 -33.89 -9.27 -4.81
CA VAL A 44 -33.26 -10.44 -4.16
C VAL A 44 -34.32 -11.51 -3.97
N GLY A 45 -34.27 -12.55 -4.80
CA GLY A 45 -34.94 -13.82 -4.54
C GLY A 45 -34.04 -14.70 -3.65
N GLY A 46 -34.43 -14.91 -2.39
CA GLY A 46 -33.75 -15.85 -1.48
C GLY A 46 -34.41 -15.89 -0.11
N LYS A 47 -35.04 -17.04 0.22
CA LYS A 47 -35.87 -17.31 1.41
C LYS A 47 -35.09 -17.40 2.73
N GLY A 48 -35.71 -16.87 3.80
CA GLY A 48 -35.65 -17.32 5.21
C GLY A 48 -34.33 -17.04 5.96
N ASP A 49 -34.26 -16.41 7.13
CA ASP A 49 -35.18 -16.48 8.27
C ASP A 49 -35.31 -15.14 9.02
N ASN A 50 -36.52 -14.89 9.52
CA ASN A 50 -36.96 -13.68 10.22
C ASN A 50 -36.15 -13.39 11.49
N MET A 51 -35.44 -12.26 11.53
CA MET A 51 -35.16 -11.55 12.78
C MET A 51 -35.79 -10.16 12.70
N SER A 52 -36.97 -10.04 13.31
CA SER A 52 -37.70 -8.79 13.49
C SER A 52 -36.88 -7.84 14.36
N ILE A 53 -36.23 -6.85 13.75
CA ILE A 53 -35.73 -5.67 14.47
C ILE A 53 -36.71 -4.54 14.22
N GLU A 54 -37.45 -4.23 15.28
CA GLU A 54 -38.45 -3.18 15.36
C GLU A 54 -37.76 -1.81 15.21
N SER A 55 -38.42 -0.93 14.47
CA SER A 55 -37.87 0.33 14.01
C SER A 55 -37.72 1.36 15.14
N THR A 56 -36.47 1.74 15.44
CA THR A 56 -36.18 3.04 16.06
C THR A 56 -34.78 3.53 15.64
N ASP A 57 -34.74 4.83 15.32
CA ASP A 57 -33.58 5.72 15.27
C ASP A 57 -32.81 5.86 13.93
N GLN A 58 -33.21 6.91 13.21
CA GLN A 58 -32.42 7.62 12.19
C GLN A 58 -31.11 8.24 12.73
N ILE A 59 -30.71 7.93 13.97
CA ILE A 59 -29.50 8.43 14.67
C ILE A 59 -28.31 7.44 14.54
N SER A 60 -28.50 6.23 14.01
CA SER A 60 -27.51 5.13 14.16
C SER A 60 -26.41 5.03 13.08
N VAL A 61 -26.59 5.63 11.90
CA VAL A 61 -25.65 5.44 10.76
C VAL A 61 -24.39 6.31 10.88
N SER A 62 -24.53 7.55 11.35
CA SER A 62 -23.41 8.51 11.51
C SER A 62 -22.39 8.05 12.56
N ASN A 63 -22.88 7.51 13.68
CA ASN A 63 -22.05 6.97 14.75
C ASN A 63 -21.28 5.72 14.32
N ARG A 64 -21.89 4.86 13.48
CA ARG A 64 -21.22 3.67 12.93
C ARG A 64 -20.07 4.05 11.99
N ARG A 65 -20.32 4.97 11.05
CA ARG A 65 -19.28 5.46 10.12
C ARG A 65 -18.09 6.08 10.86
N THR A 66 -18.36 6.86 11.90
CA THR A 66 -17.32 7.50 12.72
C THR A 66 -16.47 6.47 13.48
N LYS A 67 -17.10 5.43 14.05
CA LYS A 67 -16.39 4.33 14.71
C LYS A 67 -15.52 3.53 13.74
N ILE A 68 -16.05 3.19 12.56
CA ILE A 68 -15.30 2.47 11.52
C ILE A 68 -14.09 3.29 11.06
N LYS A 69 -14.29 4.57 10.77
CA LYS A 69 -13.20 5.47 10.36
C LYS A 69 -12.09 5.53 11.40
N ARG A 70 -12.45 5.65 12.68
CA ARG A 70 -11.48 5.68 13.78
C ARG A 70 -10.69 4.35 13.87
N ALA A 71 -11.37 3.22 13.75
CA ALA A 71 -10.71 1.91 13.75
C ALA A 71 -9.73 1.79 12.57
N ILE A 72 -10.13 2.22 11.37
CA ILE A 72 -9.24 2.26 10.19
C ILE A 72 -8.04 3.17 10.44
N ASP A 73 -8.24 4.38 10.96
CA ASP A 73 -7.15 5.31 11.27
C ASP A 73 -6.18 4.76 12.34
N GLU A 74 -6.69 4.01 13.32
CA GLU A 74 -5.87 3.33 14.32
C GLU A 74 -5.08 2.17 13.69
N MET A 75 -5.70 1.39 12.80
CA MET A 75 -5.01 0.32 12.05
C MET A 75 -3.90 0.86 11.16
N LYS A 76 -4.13 1.97 10.45
CA LYS A 76 -3.08 2.61 9.63
C LYS A 76 -1.85 2.98 10.46
N LYS A 77 -2.06 3.51 11.66
CA LYS A 77 -0.98 3.91 12.58
C LYS A 77 -0.18 2.74 13.16
N MET A 78 -0.72 1.52 13.11
CA MET A 78 0.03 0.32 13.50
C MET A 78 1.02 -0.12 12.43
N ASP A 79 0.87 0.33 11.18
CA ASP A 79 1.80 -0.01 10.10
C ASP A 79 3.07 0.86 10.20
N PRO A 80 4.27 0.26 10.34
CA PRO A 80 5.52 1.00 10.44
C PRO A 80 5.88 1.78 9.15
N ALA A 81 5.29 1.41 8.01
CA ALA A 81 5.48 2.12 6.75
C ALA A 81 4.55 3.32 6.59
N TYR A 82 3.53 3.47 7.44
CA TYR A 82 2.57 4.56 7.36
C TYR A 82 3.19 5.87 7.86
N ASN A 83 3.13 6.89 7.01
CA ASN A 83 3.68 8.21 7.25
C ASN A 83 2.63 9.28 6.97
N VAL A 84 2.70 10.40 7.67
CA VAL A 84 1.79 11.53 7.48
C VAL A 84 2.57 12.82 7.42
N ILE A 85 2.33 13.60 6.38
CA ILE A 85 2.75 14.99 6.23
C ILE A 85 1.70 15.86 6.92
N LEU A 86 2.12 16.66 7.88
CA LEU A 86 1.26 17.62 8.56
C LEU A 86 1.44 19.03 7.96
N THR A 87 0.38 19.82 7.97
CA THR A 87 0.44 21.26 7.68
C THR A 87 1.08 22.02 8.84
N LYS A 88 1.38 23.31 8.65
CA LYS A 88 1.87 24.18 9.73
C LYS A 88 0.89 24.29 10.90
N SER A 89 -0.40 24.08 10.64
CA SER A 89 -1.48 24.08 11.65
C SER A 89 -1.59 22.75 12.40
N GLY A 90 -0.86 21.72 11.98
CA GLY A 90 -0.93 20.37 12.54
C GLY A 90 -1.96 19.45 11.87
N ASP A 91 -2.76 19.96 10.94
CA ASP A 91 -3.72 19.15 10.19
C ASP A 91 -3.02 18.19 9.21
N LYS A 92 -3.60 17.00 9.00
CA LYS A 92 -3.08 16.04 8.01
C LYS A 92 -3.15 16.65 6.60
N LYS A 93 -2.00 16.76 5.94
CA LYS A 93 -1.89 17.20 4.54
C LYS A 93 -1.98 16.03 3.57
N THR A 94 -1.10 15.05 3.76
CA THR A 94 -0.96 13.88 2.89
C THR A 94 -0.50 12.69 3.73
N GLU A 95 -1.09 11.53 3.54
CA GLU A 95 -0.66 10.28 4.16
C GLU A 95 -0.06 9.37 3.11
N PHE A 96 0.95 8.57 3.43
CA PHE A 96 1.57 7.70 2.43
C PHE A 96 2.22 6.48 3.09
N TYR A 97 2.44 5.44 2.29
CA TYR A 97 3.14 4.23 2.70
C TYR A 97 4.51 4.15 2.04
N ALA A 98 5.56 4.10 2.85
CA ALA A 98 6.92 3.98 2.35
C ALA A 98 7.31 2.52 2.09
N SER A 99 8.02 2.28 1.00
CA SER A 99 8.68 1.00 0.76
C SER A 99 10.14 1.08 1.19
N CYS A 100 10.66 -0.03 1.71
CA CYS A 100 12.07 -0.13 2.07
C CYS A 100 12.93 -0.05 0.80
N ALA A 101 13.98 0.79 0.80
CA ALA A 101 14.85 0.96 -0.36
C ALA A 101 15.86 -0.20 -0.55
N ILE A 102 15.88 -1.17 0.37
CA ILE A 102 16.81 -2.31 0.34
C ILE A 102 16.37 -3.29 -0.77
N PRO A 103 17.28 -3.71 -1.68
CA PRO A 103 16.98 -4.74 -2.67
C PRO A 103 16.42 -6.02 -2.03
N GLY A 104 15.40 -6.60 -2.66
CA GLY A 104 14.67 -7.75 -2.12
C GLY A 104 13.53 -7.39 -1.16
N ALA A 105 13.33 -6.11 -0.82
CA ALA A 105 12.13 -5.67 -0.11
C ALA A 105 10.89 -5.75 -1.00
N ILE A 106 9.73 -5.97 -0.40
CA ILE A 106 8.44 -5.98 -1.10
C ILE A 106 8.06 -4.54 -1.48
N ILE A 107 7.63 -4.36 -2.73
CA ILE A 107 7.10 -3.08 -3.20
C ILE A 107 5.68 -2.89 -2.65
N ARG A 108 5.40 -1.70 -2.12
CA ARG A 108 4.07 -1.29 -1.65
C ARG A 108 3.59 -0.07 -2.42
N ASP A 109 2.29 -0.06 -2.69
CA ASP A 109 1.59 1.10 -3.20
C ASP A 109 1.65 2.25 -2.17
N ALA A 110 2.10 3.42 -2.60
CA ALA A 110 2.29 4.56 -1.71
C ALA A 110 0.99 5.21 -1.24
N THR A 111 -0.13 5.00 -1.94
CA THR A 111 -1.45 5.55 -1.62
C THR A 111 -2.26 4.57 -0.78
N THR A 112 -2.30 3.30 -1.16
CA THR A 112 -3.15 2.29 -0.50
C THR A 112 -2.42 1.45 0.54
N GLY A 113 -1.08 1.35 0.46
CA GLY A 113 -0.27 0.49 1.32
C GLY A 113 -0.33 -0.99 0.94
N ILE A 114 -1.05 -1.35 -0.14
CA ILE A 114 -1.13 -2.72 -0.67
C ILE A 114 0.27 -3.21 -1.03
N GLN A 115 0.58 -4.44 -0.64
CA GLN A 115 1.87 -5.08 -0.92
C GLN A 115 1.81 -5.93 -2.19
N TYR A 116 2.67 -5.64 -3.16
CA TYR A 116 2.78 -6.44 -4.37
C TYR A 116 3.71 -7.64 -4.11
N ARG A 117 3.13 -8.76 -3.68
CA ARG A 117 3.88 -9.95 -3.22
C ARG A 117 4.83 -10.55 -4.25
N GLU A 118 4.67 -10.28 -5.53
CA GLU A 118 5.56 -10.74 -6.60
C GLU A 118 6.67 -9.75 -6.93
N ASP A 119 6.53 -8.49 -6.51
CA ASP A 119 7.40 -7.42 -6.94
C ASP A 119 8.37 -7.03 -5.83
N ARG A 120 9.63 -6.87 -6.21
CA ARG A 120 10.72 -6.61 -5.28
C ARG A 120 11.53 -5.40 -5.71
N VAL A 121 11.98 -4.64 -4.74
CA VAL A 121 13.00 -3.61 -4.96
C VAL A 121 14.28 -4.27 -5.49
N GLY A 122 14.91 -3.66 -6.47
CA GLY A 122 16.04 -4.18 -7.24
C GLY A 122 15.66 -5.15 -8.36
N SER A 123 14.39 -5.55 -8.49
CA SER A 123 13.96 -6.44 -9.58
C SER A 123 13.67 -5.67 -10.87
N VAL A 124 13.66 -6.39 -12.00
CA VAL A 124 13.24 -5.82 -13.30
C VAL A 124 11.81 -5.26 -13.23
N ARG A 125 10.94 -5.87 -12.40
CA ARG A 125 9.55 -5.46 -12.21
C ARG A 125 9.42 -4.15 -11.43
N GLU A 126 10.45 -3.71 -10.70
CA GLU A 126 10.48 -2.38 -10.09
C GLU A 126 10.27 -1.27 -11.13
N GLY A 127 10.77 -1.44 -12.36
CA GLY A 127 10.63 -0.47 -13.43
C GLY A 127 9.20 -0.28 -13.96
N LEU A 128 8.24 -1.12 -13.54
CA LEU A 128 6.82 -0.96 -13.88
C LEU A 128 6.16 0.16 -13.10
N TYR A 129 6.76 0.58 -11.99
CA TYR A 129 6.22 1.56 -11.06
C TYR A 129 6.86 2.93 -11.28
N PHE A 130 6.09 3.98 -11.01
CA PHE A 130 6.62 5.33 -10.91
C PHE A 130 7.25 5.51 -9.52
N LYS A 131 8.57 5.42 -9.46
CA LYS A 131 9.38 5.50 -8.24
C LYS A 131 9.70 6.96 -7.89
N VAL A 132 9.41 7.36 -6.66
CA VAL A 132 9.69 8.71 -6.14
C VAL A 132 10.51 8.61 -4.87
N SER A 133 11.56 9.43 -4.77
CA SER A 133 12.28 9.65 -3.52
C SER A 133 11.68 10.85 -2.80
N TYR A 134 11.10 10.62 -1.63
CA TYR A 134 10.60 11.67 -0.76
C TYR A 134 11.58 11.91 0.38
N ASN A 135 12.26 13.05 0.34
CA ASN A 135 13.11 13.52 1.41
C ASN A 135 12.31 14.50 2.26
N GLY A 136 11.78 14.03 3.39
CA GLY A 136 11.16 14.91 4.37
C GLY A 136 12.15 15.92 4.96
N ILE A 137 11.70 16.74 5.92
CA ILE A 137 12.51 17.81 6.53
C ILE A 137 13.80 17.28 7.18
N TYR A 138 13.77 16.05 7.69
CA TYR A 138 14.90 15.43 8.39
C TYR A 138 15.78 14.52 7.52
N GLY A 139 15.60 14.54 6.19
CA GLY A 139 16.54 13.91 5.26
C GLY A 139 16.54 12.37 5.22
N ASN A 140 15.65 11.70 5.96
CA ASN A 140 15.45 10.25 5.83
C ASN A 140 14.67 9.95 4.55
N GLY A 141 15.39 9.77 3.44
CA GLY A 141 14.80 9.50 2.14
C GLY A 141 13.90 8.26 2.16
N GLN A 142 12.61 8.48 1.95
CA GLN A 142 11.62 7.43 1.78
C GLN A 142 11.46 7.11 0.29
N THR A 143 11.26 5.84 -0.03
CA THR A 143 10.97 5.43 -1.40
C THR A 143 9.49 5.12 -1.54
N LEU A 144 8.84 5.80 -2.48
CA LEU A 144 7.42 5.66 -2.78
C LEU A 144 7.27 5.04 -4.18
N PHE A 145 6.32 4.13 -4.32
CA PHE A 145 5.99 3.51 -5.59
C PHE A 145 4.53 3.77 -5.93
N TYR A 146 4.30 4.21 -7.15
CA TYR A 146 2.97 4.48 -7.71
C TYR A 146 2.76 3.68 -8.98
N ASN A 147 1.51 3.41 -9.32
CA ASN A 147 1.11 2.79 -10.58
C ASN A 147 1.44 3.69 -11.79
N GLY A 148 1.52 5.01 -11.57
CA GLY A 148 1.97 5.97 -12.58
C GLY A 148 2.17 7.38 -12.03
N PRO A 149 2.69 8.30 -12.86
CA PRO A 149 2.94 9.68 -12.45
C PRO A 149 1.66 10.44 -12.08
N GLY A 150 0.52 10.15 -12.73
CA GLY A 150 -0.75 10.81 -12.43
C GLY A 150 -1.30 10.49 -11.04
N GLU A 151 -1.00 9.30 -10.52
CA GLU A 151 -1.35 8.94 -9.14
C GLU A 151 -0.52 9.75 -8.15
N TYR A 152 0.78 9.91 -8.39
CA TYR A 152 1.64 10.78 -7.60
C TYR A 152 1.18 12.24 -7.63
N GLU A 153 0.86 12.77 -8.82
CA GLU A 153 0.32 14.13 -9.00
C GLU A 153 -0.93 14.35 -8.15
N SER A 154 -1.88 13.41 -8.23
CA SER A 154 -3.13 13.47 -7.46
C SER A 154 -2.89 13.34 -5.96
N HIS A 155 -1.96 12.46 -5.56
CA HIS A 155 -1.68 12.17 -4.16
C HIS A 155 -0.98 13.32 -3.42
N PHE A 156 -0.05 14.00 -4.08
CA PHE A 156 0.72 15.11 -3.51
C PHE A 156 0.19 16.50 -3.91
N GLY A 157 -0.76 16.56 -4.84
CA GLY A 157 -1.28 17.83 -5.39
C GLY A 157 -0.21 18.61 -6.15
N VAL A 158 0.64 17.90 -6.90
CA VAL A 158 1.75 18.48 -7.67
C VAL A 158 1.60 18.15 -9.16
N GLN A 159 2.31 18.88 -10.01
CA GLN A 159 2.37 18.58 -11.43
C GLN A 159 3.77 18.04 -11.77
N VAL A 160 3.80 16.86 -12.37
CA VAL A 160 4.99 16.23 -12.93
C VAL A 160 5.18 16.76 -14.35
N ASP A 161 6.43 17.05 -14.67
CA ASP A 161 6.82 17.51 -16.00
C ASP A 161 6.36 16.57 -17.11
N GLU A 162 5.89 17.13 -18.22
CA GLU A 162 5.31 16.36 -19.32
C GLU A 162 6.35 15.48 -20.01
N GLN A 163 7.59 15.96 -20.14
CA GLN A 163 8.68 15.16 -20.68
C GLN A 163 8.92 13.92 -19.82
N LEU A 164 8.98 14.08 -18.50
CA LEU A 164 9.17 12.94 -17.58
C LEU A 164 8.04 11.92 -17.66
N LYS A 165 6.78 12.37 -17.81
CA LYS A 165 5.62 11.49 -17.98
C LYS A 165 5.72 10.67 -19.27
N ASN A 166 6.13 11.32 -20.36
CA ASN A 166 6.30 10.66 -21.66
C ASN A 166 7.45 9.62 -21.60
N GLU A 167 8.59 9.99 -21.03
CA GLU A 167 9.73 9.08 -20.85
C GLU A 167 9.38 7.86 -20.00
N TRP A 168 8.68 8.05 -18.88
CA TRP A 168 8.23 6.94 -18.05
C TRP A 168 7.25 6.04 -18.80
N THR A 169 6.29 6.63 -19.52
CA THR A 169 5.27 5.87 -20.27
C THR A 169 5.92 5.00 -21.35
N GLU A 170 6.91 5.52 -22.06
CA GLU A 170 7.66 4.77 -23.06
C GLU A 170 8.45 3.62 -22.44
N LYS A 171 9.21 3.89 -21.36
CA LYS A 171 9.97 2.89 -20.62
C LYS A 171 9.06 1.78 -20.08
N ASN A 172 7.94 2.15 -19.45
CA ASN A 172 6.98 1.21 -18.89
C ASN A 172 6.35 0.33 -19.99
N ARG A 173 5.99 0.93 -21.13
CA ARG A 173 5.47 0.18 -22.29
C ARG A 173 6.49 -0.83 -22.83
N ALA A 174 7.75 -0.41 -22.97
CA ALA A 174 8.82 -1.31 -23.43
C ALA A 174 9.04 -2.47 -22.44
N LEU A 175 9.04 -2.16 -21.14
CA LEU A 175 9.23 -3.15 -20.09
C LEU A 175 8.08 -4.17 -20.03
N LYS A 176 6.83 -3.71 -20.13
CA LYS A 176 5.66 -4.61 -20.17
C LYS A 176 5.72 -5.58 -21.36
N ARG A 177 6.18 -5.12 -22.53
CA ARG A 177 6.41 -6.01 -23.70
C ARG A 177 7.49 -7.05 -23.40
N GLN A 178 8.60 -6.64 -22.79
CA GLN A 178 9.67 -7.55 -22.42
C GLN A 178 9.23 -8.63 -21.41
N LEU A 179 8.32 -8.26 -20.50
CA LEU A 179 7.77 -9.15 -19.48
C LEU A 179 6.54 -9.96 -19.94
N GLY A 180 6.06 -9.76 -21.18
CA GLY A 180 4.87 -10.45 -21.70
C GLY A 180 3.55 -10.02 -21.05
N LEU A 181 3.48 -8.79 -20.54
CA LEU A 181 2.31 -8.20 -19.87
C LEU A 181 1.41 -7.37 -20.83
N MET A 182 1.72 -7.37 -22.13
CA MET A 182 0.95 -6.75 -23.22
C MET A 182 0.79 -7.74 -24.36
#